data_AF-A0A1H7LW75-F1
#
_entry.id   AF-A0A1H7LW75-F1
#
_cell.length_a   1.000
_cell.length_b   1.000
_cell.length_c   1.000
_cell.angle_alpha   90.00
_cell.angle_beta   90.00
_cell.angle_gamma   90.00
#
_symmetry.space_group_name_H-M   'P 1'
#
loop_
_entity.id
_entity.type
_entity.pdbx_description
1 polymer ?
#
loop_
_entity_poly.entity_id
_entity_poly.type
_entity_poly.pdbx_seq_one_letter_code
_entity_poly.pdbx_strand_id
1 'polypeptide(L)'
;MRTPNESFDNGLLHQGQLLRITYNNIDHQFRIVKPSHIKVSTNEIEIQLDGFNKILQREGRNWVFEDPDADQDFANAIGRLICLRYRL
;
A
#
# COMPACT_ATOMS: atom_id res chain seq x y z
N MET A 1 -13.33 15.70 40.95
CA MET A 1 -14.08 15.35 39.72
C MET A 1 -13.46 16.11 38.55
N ARG A 2 -13.36 15.43 37.38
CA ARG A 2 -12.78 15.79 36.06
C ARG A 2 -11.40 15.18 35.75
N THR A 3 -11.40 13.96 35.19
CA THR A 3 -10.75 13.69 33.89
C THR A 3 -11.70 14.22 32.79
N PRO A 4 -11.32 14.42 31.50
CA PRO A 4 -10.22 13.77 30.77
C PRO A 4 -9.40 14.72 29.85
N ASN A 5 -8.13 14.39 29.60
CA ASN A 5 -7.48 14.85 28.37
C ASN A 5 -7.03 13.59 27.63
N GLU A 6 -8.01 12.94 27.04
CA GLU A 6 -7.86 11.92 26.02
C GLU A 6 -7.24 12.65 24.82
N SER A 7 -5.91 12.56 24.70
CA SER A 7 -5.21 12.96 23.50
C SER A 7 -5.62 11.99 22.40
N PHE A 8 -6.74 12.28 21.75
CA PHE A 8 -7.05 11.75 20.44
C PHE A 8 -6.00 12.30 19.49
N ASP A 9 -4.94 11.54 19.28
CA ASP A 9 -4.03 11.70 18.16
C ASP A 9 -4.87 11.69 16.87
N ASN A 10 -5.27 12.89 16.45
CA ASN A 10 -5.88 13.17 15.16
C ASN A 10 -4.76 13.25 14.11
N GLY A 11 -3.91 12.23 14.04
CA GLY A 11 -2.86 12.10 13.03
C GLY A 11 -3.34 11.49 11.71
N LEU A 12 -4.63 11.22 11.53
CA LEU A 12 -5.15 10.32 10.48
C LEU A 12 -5.77 11.01 9.26
N LEU A 13 -5.40 12.25 8.92
CA LEU A 13 -6.02 12.90 7.76
C LEU A 13 -5.16 13.09 6.52
N HIS A 14 -3.83 13.09 6.55
CA HIS A 14 -3.08 13.34 5.32
C HIS A 14 -1.96 12.31 5.15
N GLN A 15 -1.98 11.61 4.00
CA GLN A 15 -0.91 10.80 3.38
C GLN A 15 -1.13 9.28 3.42
N GLY A 16 -1.93 8.80 2.46
CA GLY A 16 -1.97 7.38 2.07
C GLY A 16 -3.19 6.63 2.61
N GLN A 17 -3.98 6.07 1.70
CA GLN A 17 -5.10 5.21 2.09
C GLN A 17 -4.56 3.89 2.63
N LEU A 18 -4.92 3.53 3.86
CA LEU A 18 -4.60 2.21 4.43
C LEU A 18 -5.42 1.15 3.70
N LEU A 19 -4.71 0.15 3.18
CA LEU A 19 -5.22 -1.02 2.50
C LEU A 19 -4.85 -2.26 3.31
N ARG A 20 -5.75 -3.24 3.28
CA ARG A 20 -5.54 -4.56 3.88
C ARG A 20 -5.63 -5.62 2.82
N ILE A 21 -4.75 -6.59 2.88
CA ILE A 21 -4.75 -7.76 2.01
C ILE A 21 -4.48 -8.99 2.85
N THR A 22 -5.31 -10.00 2.70
CA THR A 22 -5.03 -11.32 3.25
C THR A 22 -4.27 -12.12 2.21
N TYR A 23 -3.03 -12.46 2.50
CA TYR A 23 -2.16 -13.24 1.63
C TYR A 23 -1.54 -14.38 2.43
N ASN A 24 -1.59 -15.60 1.90
CA ASN A 24 -1.07 -16.80 2.58
C ASN A 24 -1.59 -16.99 4.03
N ASN A 25 -2.88 -16.71 4.28
CA ASN A 25 -3.51 -16.69 5.61
C ASN A 25 -2.98 -15.65 6.61
N ILE A 26 -2.19 -14.67 6.15
CA ILE A 26 -1.68 -13.57 6.96
C ILE A 26 -2.36 -12.28 6.49
N ASP A 27 -2.91 -11.51 7.43
CA ASP A 27 -3.42 -10.16 7.14
C ASP A 27 -2.24 -9.19 7.13
N HIS A 28 -2.02 -8.57 5.98
CA HIS A 28 -1.01 -7.55 5.80
C HIS A 28 -1.68 -6.20 5.58
N GLN A 29 -1.06 -5.16 6.13
CA GLN A 29 -1.55 -3.79 5.99
C GLN A 29 -0.49 -2.96 5.27
N PHE A 30 -0.93 -2.26 4.22
CA PHE A 30 -0.06 -1.40 3.44
C PHE A 30 -0.72 -0.07 3.15
N ARG A 31 0.10 0.95 2.94
CA ARG A 31 -0.32 2.31 2.58
C ARG A 31 0.34 2.70 1.28
N ILE A 32 -0.35 3.42 0.43
CA ILE A 32 0.28 4.01 -0.76
C ILE A 32 0.94 5.30 -0.31
N VAL A 33 2.25 5.45 -0.55
CA VAL A 33 3.03 6.62 -0.09
C VAL A 33 2.66 7.85 -0.90
N LYS A 34 2.51 7.71 -2.23
CA LYS A 34 2.17 8.80 -3.16
C LYS A 34 0.91 8.48 -3.98
N PRO A 35 -0.28 8.42 -3.37
CA PRO A 35 -1.51 8.05 -4.07
C PRO A 35 -1.87 9.07 -5.18
N SER A 36 -1.47 10.33 -5.03
CA SER A 36 -1.63 11.39 -6.03
C SER A 36 -0.81 11.18 -7.31
N HIS A 37 0.22 10.32 -7.27
CA HIS A 37 1.02 9.94 -8.43
C HIS A 37 0.54 8.66 -9.12
N ILE A 38 -0.50 8.00 -8.60
CA ILE A 38 -1.11 6.83 -9.23
C ILE A 38 -1.98 7.31 -10.41
N LYS A 39 -1.50 7.08 -11.63
CA LYS A 39 -2.20 7.35 -12.89
C LYS A 39 -2.21 6.06 -13.72
N VAL A 40 -3.08 5.99 -14.73
CA VAL A 40 -3.15 4.85 -15.68
C VAL A 40 -1.79 4.51 -16.32
N SER A 41 -0.94 5.51 -16.51
CA SER A 41 0.41 5.36 -17.08
C SER A 41 1.50 5.14 -16.03
N THR A 42 1.14 5.01 -14.76
CA THR A 42 2.10 4.76 -13.69
C THR A 42 2.53 3.30 -13.75
N ASN A 43 3.84 3.11 -13.92
CA ASN A 43 4.46 1.79 -13.93
C ASN A 43 5.21 1.50 -12.62
N GLU A 44 5.25 2.45 -11.69
CA GLU A 44 6.00 2.34 -10.44
C GLU A 44 5.15 2.90 -9.31
N ILE A 45 4.90 2.08 -8.29
CA ILE A 45 4.05 2.42 -7.16
C ILE A 45 4.82 2.22 -5.86
N GLU A 46 5.04 3.31 -5.14
CA GLU A 46 5.66 3.28 -3.82
C GLU A 46 4.59 3.01 -2.75
N ILE A 47 4.75 1.91 -2.04
CA ILE A 47 3.91 1.51 -0.92
C ILE A 47 4.73 1.40 0.37
N GLN A 48 4.06 1.52 1.50
CA GLN A 48 4.59 1.24 2.81
C GLN A 48 3.85 0.03 3.37
N LEU A 49 4.55 -1.09 3.51
CA LEU A 49 4.05 -2.36 4.04
C LEU A 49 4.67 -2.58 5.42
N ASP A 50 3.85 -2.71 6.47
CA ASP A 50 4.33 -2.96 7.84
C ASP A 50 5.44 -1.97 8.32
N GLY A 51 5.37 -0.72 7.83
CA GLY A 51 6.36 0.33 8.13
C GLY A 51 7.60 0.33 7.23
N PHE A 52 7.75 -0.65 6.33
CA PHE A 52 8.80 -0.70 5.32
C PHE A 52 8.32 -0.15 3.99
N ASN A 53 9.09 0.77 3.42
CA ASN A 53 8.81 1.27 2.07
C ASN A 53 9.26 0.22 1.05
N LYS A 54 8.36 -0.16 0.16
CA LYS A 54 8.56 -1.10 -0.95
C LYS A 54 8.12 -0.43 -2.25
N ILE A 55 8.86 -0.67 -3.31
CA ILE A 55 8.54 -0.17 -4.64
C ILE A 55 8.00 -1.32 -5.47
N LEU A 56 6.81 -1.14 -6.02
CA LEU A 56 6.18 -2.05 -6.97
C LEU A 56 6.47 -1.54 -8.38
N GLN A 57 7.01 -2.40 -9.22
CA GLN A 57 7.23 -2.15 -10.65
C GLN A 57 6.22 -2.94 -11.47
N ARG A 58 5.71 -2.32 -12.52
CA ARG A 58 4.75 -2.92 -13.45
C ARG A 58 5.49 -3.66 -14.55
N GLU A 59 5.53 -4.97 -14.43
CA GLU A 59 6.03 -5.89 -15.45
C GLU A 59 4.84 -6.37 -16.32
N GLY A 60 4.54 -5.59 -17.36
CA GLY A 60 3.44 -5.87 -18.29
C GLY A 60 2.05 -5.78 -17.65
N ARG A 61 1.50 -6.93 -17.24
CA ARG A 61 0.18 -7.06 -16.57
C ARG A 61 0.29 -7.41 -15.09
N ASN A 62 1.48 -7.76 -14.63
CA ASN A 62 1.74 -8.12 -13.24
C ASN A 62 2.48 -6.98 -12.55
N TRP A 63 2.38 -6.97 -11.23
CA TRP A 63 3.18 -6.10 -10.38
C TRP A 63 4.19 -6.94 -9.63
N VAL A 64 5.43 -6.48 -9.59
CA VAL A 64 6.56 -7.15 -8.94
C VAL A 64 7.21 -6.17 -7.98
N PHE A 65 7.86 -6.65 -6.92
CA PHE A 65 8.70 -5.78 -6.12
C PHE A 65 10.00 -5.51 -6.88
N GLU A 66 10.55 -4.31 -6.71
CA GLU A 66 11.90 -3.96 -7.20
C GLU A 66 12.95 -4.95 -6.67
N ASP A 67 12.76 -5.41 -5.43
CA ASP A 67 13.61 -6.41 -4.79
C ASP A 67 13.23 -7.83 -5.30
N PRO A 68 14.09 -8.53 -6.06
CA PRO A 68 13.76 -9.83 -6.64
C PRO A 68 13.66 -10.95 -5.58
N ASP A 69 14.33 -10.79 -4.44
CA ASP A 69 14.26 -11.70 -3.28
C ASP A 69 12.94 -11.57 -2.51
N ALA A 70 12.16 -10.51 -2.76
CA ALA A 70 10.85 -10.34 -2.14
C ALA A 70 9.79 -11.24 -2.80
N ASP A 71 8.69 -11.44 -2.07
CA ASP A 71 7.58 -12.29 -2.50
C ASP A 71 6.83 -11.65 -3.68
N GLN A 72 7.14 -12.09 -4.90
CA GLN A 72 6.61 -11.49 -6.13
C GLN A 72 5.12 -11.74 -6.33
N ASP A 73 4.61 -12.87 -5.84
CA ASP A 73 3.18 -13.15 -5.91
C ASP A 73 2.40 -12.25 -4.94
N PHE A 74 2.98 -11.92 -3.78
CA PHE A 74 2.45 -10.89 -2.90
C PHE A 74 2.44 -9.50 -3.55
N ALA A 75 3.52 -9.10 -4.21
CA ALA A 75 3.56 -7.86 -5.00
C ALA A 75 2.44 -7.80 -6.02
N ASN A 76 2.22 -8.90 -6.75
CA ASN A 76 1.19 -9.00 -7.76
C ASN A 76 -0.20 -8.86 -7.15
N ALA A 77 -0.44 -9.49 -6.00
CA ALA A 77 -1.70 -9.41 -5.27
C ALA A 77 -1.99 -7.96 -4.81
N ILE A 78 -0.98 -7.26 -4.27
CA ILE A 78 -1.09 -5.84 -3.91
C ILE A 78 -1.38 -4.99 -5.15
N GLY A 79 -0.60 -5.14 -6.21
CA GLY A 79 -0.78 -4.38 -7.43
C GLY A 79 -2.14 -4.57 -8.08
N ARG A 80 -2.70 -5.79 -8.03
CA ARG A 80 -4.08 -6.07 -8.45
C ARG A 80 -5.10 -5.31 -7.62
N LEU A 81 -4.96 -5.26 -6.29
CA LEU A 81 -5.85 -4.47 -5.43
C LEU A 81 -5.78 -2.97 -5.76
N ILE A 82 -4.58 -2.46 -6.01
CA ILE A 82 -4.39 -1.05 -6.39
C ILE A 82 -5.05 -0.79 -7.75
N CYS A 83 -4.84 -1.66 -8.73
CA CYS A 83 -5.47 -1.58 -10.05
C CYS A 83 -7.00 -1.57 -9.95
N LEU A 84 -7.58 -2.45 -9.13
CA LEU A 84 -9.02 -2.50 -8.87
C LEU A 84 -9.55 -1.20 -8.24
N ARG A 85 -8.81 -0.64 -7.27
CA ARG A 85 -9.24 0.56 -6.52
C ARG A 85 -9.10 1.84 -7.33
N TYR A 86 -8.02 1.98 -8.08
CA TYR A 86 -7.69 3.18 -8.85
C TYR A 86 -8.13 3.08 -10.31
N ARG A 87 -8.71 1.94 -10.73
CA ARG A 87 -9.16 1.67 -12.10
C ARG A 87 -8.03 1.91 -13.12
N LEU A 88 -6.85 1.35 -12.82
CA LEU A 88 -5.66 1.40 -13.68
C LEU A 88 -5.79 0.52 -14.92
#